data_AF-A0A950UM95-F1
#
_entry.id   AF-A0A950UM95-F1
#
_cell.length_a   1.000
_cell.length_b   1.000
_cell.length_c   1.000
_cell.angle_alpha   90.00
_cell.angle_beta   90.00
_cell.angle_gamma   90.00
#
_symmetry.space_group_name_H-M   'P 1'
#
loop_
_entity.id
_entity.type
_entity.pdbx_description
1 polymer ?
#
loop_
_entity_poly.entity_id
_entity_poly.type
_entity_poly.pdbx_seq_one_letter_code
_entity_poly.pdbx_strand_id
1 'polypeptide(L)'
;MNRFKLVAPLLAALAIAACSSGGTGSMPTSAAGPPGASAAFKHVPEWAAKHQARAVCPQVVGKPTCLALQVTRGGVTPLCSPSSNCGWTPTDLQTAYNLTNKLGNGSGTAVAVIEAGDVSDAASALATYRNQYGLGTANLVKYNENGQQSNYPPDCSSYGWCIESYLDIDMVSAACPKCTIYLM
;
A
#
# COMPACT_ATOMS: atom_id res chain seq x y z
N MET A 1 -52.20 44.42 14.34
CA MET A 1 -52.58 44.34 12.92
C MET A 1 -51.44 43.62 12.19
N ASN A 2 -51.56 42.51 11.44
CA ASN A 2 -52.64 41.59 11.16
C ASN A 2 -52.01 40.26 10.64
N ARG A 3 -52.16 39.18 11.42
CA ARG A 3 -52.46 37.78 11.06
C ARG A 3 -51.54 36.90 10.15
N PHE A 4 -51.18 35.76 10.76
CA PHE A 4 -50.79 34.42 10.28
C PHE A 4 -51.26 33.95 8.89
N LYS A 5 -50.48 33.05 8.26
CA LYS A 5 -50.86 31.65 7.99
C LYS A 5 -49.67 30.77 7.51
N LEU A 6 -49.47 29.63 8.18
CA LEU A 6 -48.74 28.44 7.70
C LEU A 6 -49.52 27.79 6.54
N VAL A 7 -48.83 27.22 5.55
CA VAL A 7 -49.19 25.93 4.91
C VAL A 7 -47.94 25.25 4.33
N ALA A 8 -47.70 24.00 4.74
CA ALA A 8 -47.02 22.93 3.97
C ALA A 8 -47.91 21.67 4.14
N PRO A 9 -47.74 20.54 3.41
CA PRO A 9 -47.00 20.25 2.17
C PRO A 9 -47.93 19.60 1.10
N LEU A 10 -47.41 19.25 -0.09
CA LEU A 10 -48.10 18.31 -1.00
C LEU A 10 -47.09 17.41 -1.70
N LEU A 11 -47.13 16.12 -1.34
CA LEU A 11 -46.53 15.01 -2.08
C LEU A 11 -47.25 14.83 -3.42
N ALA A 12 -46.51 14.63 -4.50
CA ALA A 12 -47.01 13.97 -5.70
C ALA A 12 -45.94 13.01 -6.23
N ALA A 13 -46.16 11.73 -6.00
CA ALA A 13 -45.49 10.64 -6.70
C ALA A 13 -46.10 10.52 -8.10
N LEU A 14 -45.28 10.54 -9.15
CA LEU A 14 -45.67 10.07 -10.48
C LEU A 14 -44.69 8.98 -10.91
N ALA A 15 -45.23 7.80 -11.16
CA ALA A 15 -44.52 6.65 -11.69
C ALA A 15 -45.00 6.35 -13.12
N ILE A 16 -44.05 5.80 -13.89
CA ILE A 16 -44.16 4.96 -15.09
C ILE A 16 -44.47 5.64 -16.43
N ALA A 17 -43.50 5.61 -17.34
CA ALA A 17 -43.64 5.00 -18.67
C ALA A 17 -42.26 4.78 -19.32
N ALA A 18 -41.95 3.51 -19.58
CA ALA A 18 -40.80 3.05 -20.33
C ALA A 18 -41.02 3.26 -21.84
N CYS A 19 -39.96 3.63 -22.56
CA CYS A 19 -39.80 3.41 -23.99
C CYS A 19 -38.34 3.04 -24.25
N SER A 20 -38.06 1.74 -24.20
CA SER A 20 -36.81 1.16 -24.69
C SER A 20 -36.90 1.06 -26.21
N SER A 21 -36.36 2.03 -26.94
CA SER A 21 -36.10 1.87 -28.37
C SER A 21 -34.85 1.04 -28.57
N GLY A 22 -35.00 -0.04 -29.33
CA GLY A 22 -34.01 -1.09 -29.50
C GLY A 22 -32.72 -0.62 -30.16
N GLY A 23 -31.62 -0.83 -29.45
CA GLY A 23 -30.32 -1.09 -30.05
C GLY A 23 -30.08 -2.59 -30.04
N THR A 24 -30.01 -3.21 -31.22
CA THR A 24 -29.54 -4.59 -31.39
C THR A 24 -28.05 -4.63 -31.09
N GLY A 25 -27.69 -4.76 -29.81
CA GLY A 25 -26.35 -5.14 -29.39
C GLY A 25 -26.19 -6.65 -29.54
N SER A 26 -25.45 -7.08 -30.55
CA SER A 26 -25.02 -8.47 -30.74
C SER A 26 -24.02 -8.85 -29.64
N MET A 27 -24.52 -9.20 -28.45
CA MET A 27 -23.74 -9.91 -27.44
C MET A 27 -24.05 -11.40 -27.58
N PRO A 28 -23.07 -12.27 -27.85
CA PRO A 28 -23.30 -13.71 -27.86
C PRO A 28 -23.64 -14.18 -26.44
N THR A 29 -24.87 -14.65 -26.23
CA THR A 29 -25.28 -15.34 -25.02
C THR A 29 -24.68 -16.74 -25.01
N SER A 30 -23.47 -16.85 -24.46
CA SER A 30 -22.93 -18.17 -24.07
C SER A 30 -23.69 -18.66 -22.85
N ALA A 31 -24.68 -19.53 -23.08
CA ALA A 31 -25.32 -20.31 -22.03
C ALA A 31 -24.34 -21.40 -21.54
N ALA A 32 -23.42 -21.01 -20.67
CA ALA A 32 -22.73 -21.93 -19.78
C ALA A 32 -23.15 -21.55 -18.35
N GLY A 33 -23.92 -22.42 -17.70
CA GLY A 33 -24.18 -22.28 -16.26
C GLY A 33 -22.85 -22.16 -15.50
N PRO A 34 -22.81 -21.45 -14.36
CA PRO A 34 -21.58 -21.29 -13.62
C PRO A 34 -21.02 -22.69 -13.33
N PRO A 35 -19.75 -22.99 -13.68
CA PRO A 35 -19.12 -24.20 -13.20
C PRO A 35 -19.27 -24.17 -11.68
N GLY A 36 -19.87 -25.22 -11.13
CA GLY A 36 -20.07 -25.35 -9.69
C GLY A 36 -18.78 -24.97 -8.99
N ALA A 37 -18.84 -23.98 -8.10
CA ALA A 37 -17.69 -23.44 -7.42
C ALA A 37 -16.88 -24.62 -6.86
N SER A 38 -15.74 -24.92 -7.48
CA SER A 38 -14.77 -25.81 -6.86
C SER A 38 -14.48 -25.19 -5.50
N ALA A 39 -14.80 -25.93 -4.43
CA ALA A 39 -14.43 -25.53 -3.09
C ALA A 39 -12.96 -25.09 -3.14
N ALA A 40 -12.69 -23.83 -2.78
CA ALA A 40 -11.35 -23.30 -2.77
C ALA A 40 -10.51 -24.21 -1.88
N PHE A 41 -9.72 -25.11 -2.48
CA PHE A 41 -8.70 -25.82 -1.75
C PHE A 41 -7.83 -24.74 -1.13
N LYS A 42 -7.73 -24.74 0.20
CA LYS A 42 -6.76 -23.93 0.93
C LYS A 42 -5.38 -24.49 0.57
N HIS A 43 -4.88 -24.15 -0.63
CA HIS A 43 -3.56 -24.55 -1.07
C HIS A 43 -2.56 -23.80 -0.20
N VAL A 44 -2.02 -24.50 0.79
CA VAL A 44 -0.88 -24.01 1.56
C VAL A 44 0.33 -24.18 0.67
N PRO A 45 1.05 -23.10 0.31
CA PRO A 45 2.25 -23.23 -0.50
C PRO A 45 3.27 -24.17 0.16
N GLU A 46 4.00 -24.94 -0.64
CA GLU A 46 4.97 -25.92 -0.15
C GLU A 46 6.01 -25.32 0.80
N TRP A 47 6.49 -24.10 0.51
CA TRP A 47 7.43 -23.38 1.37
C TRP A 47 6.86 -23.09 2.76
N ALA A 48 5.54 -22.88 2.87
CA ALA A 48 4.87 -22.62 4.14
C ALA A 48 4.70 -23.92 4.91
N ALA A 49 4.26 -24.99 4.24
CA ALA A 49 4.10 -26.32 4.82
C ALA A 49 5.43 -26.89 5.35
N LYS A 50 6.55 -26.57 4.69
CA LYS A 50 7.91 -26.99 5.09
C LYS A 50 8.62 -26.00 6.02
N HIS A 51 7.98 -24.90 6.41
CA HIS A 51 8.58 -23.83 7.23
C HIS A 51 9.89 -23.25 6.66
N GLN A 52 10.00 -23.21 5.33
CA GLN A 52 11.19 -22.74 4.60
C GLN A 52 11.22 -21.21 4.48
N ALA A 53 10.04 -20.61 4.39
CA ALA A 53 9.83 -19.17 4.38
C ALA A 53 8.57 -18.82 5.17
N ARG A 54 8.40 -17.55 5.50
CA ARG A 54 7.17 -17.00 6.06
C ARG A 54 6.79 -15.69 5.38
N ALA A 55 5.49 -15.41 5.30
CA ALA A 55 5.02 -14.06 5.00
C ALA A 55 5.51 -13.11 6.09
N VAL A 56 5.99 -11.93 5.69
CA VAL A 56 6.51 -10.94 6.65
C VAL A 56 5.40 -10.11 7.28
N CYS A 57 4.24 -10.01 6.62
CA CYS A 57 3.04 -9.35 7.15
C CYS A 57 1.88 -10.35 7.32
N PRO A 58 0.90 -10.02 8.19
CA PRO A 58 -0.31 -10.81 8.35
C PRO A 58 -1.05 -11.08 7.03
N GLN A 59 -1.45 -12.34 6.84
CA GLN A 59 -2.24 -12.78 5.68
C GLN A 59 -3.67 -13.03 6.15
N VAL A 60 -4.51 -11.99 6.11
CA VAL A 60 -5.91 -12.07 6.58
C VAL A 60 -6.85 -11.86 5.40
N VAL A 61 -7.79 -12.80 5.20
CA VAL A 61 -8.74 -12.75 4.09
C VAL A 61 -9.58 -11.48 4.14
N GLY A 62 -9.65 -10.76 3.01
CA GLY A 62 -10.39 -9.51 2.90
C GLY A 62 -9.75 -8.32 3.62
N LYS A 63 -8.47 -8.42 4.00
CA LYS A 63 -7.68 -7.33 4.58
C LYS A 63 -6.45 -7.04 3.71
N PRO A 64 -5.83 -5.85 3.88
CA PRO A 64 -4.55 -5.55 3.26
C PRO A 64 -3.50 -6.61 3.62
N THR A 65 -2.60 -6.87 2.68
CA THR A 65 -1.51 -7.83 2.87
C THR A 65 -0.30 -7.40 2.04
N CYS A 66 0.91 -7.59 2.57
CA CYS A 66 2.13 -7.40 1.80
C CYS A 66 2.52 -8.68 1.06
N LEU A 67 3.22 -8.54 -0.06
CA LEU A 67 3.65 -9.66 -0.90
C LEU A 67 5.08 -10.14 -0.57
N ALA A 68 5.64 -9.71 0.56
CA ALA A 68 7.00 -10.03 0.96
C ALA A 68 7.07 -11.35 1.74
N LEU A 69 8.04 -12.18 1.36
CA LEU A 69 8.38 -13.47 1.99
C LEU A 69 9.81 -13.42 2.52
N GLN A 70 10.00 -13.85 3.77
CA GLN A 70 11.32 -14.04 4.34
C GLN A 70 11.67 -15.53 4.39
N VAL A 71 12.77 -15.90 3.75
CA VAL A 71 13.35 -17.25 3.87
C VAL A 71 13.91 -17.44 5.28
N THR A 72 13.55 -18.53 5.95
CA THR A 72 13.86 -18.77 7.38
C THR A 72 14.77 -19.97 7.62
N ARG A 73 14.65 -21.03 6.81
CA ARG A 73 15.37 -22.31 7.02
C ARG A 73 15.99 -22.90 5.75
N GLY A 74 16.06 -22.13 4.67
CA GLY A 74 16.57 -22.58 3.37
C GLY A 74 15.56 -23.44 2.60
N GLY A 75 15.95 -23.94 1.41
CA GLY A 75 15.07 -24.71 0.52
C GLY A 75 14.14 -23.87 -0.37
N VAL A 76 14.13 -22.55 -0.16
CA VAL A 76 13.69 -21.55 -1.13
C VAL A 76 14.90 -20.69 -1.46
N THR A 77 15.27 -20.64 -2.74
CA THR A 77 16.33 -19.77 -3.22
C THR A 77 15.69 -18.57 -3.87
N PRO A 78 15.81 -17.36 -3.29
CA PRO A 78 15.37 -16.14 -3.96
C PRO A 78 16.09 -16.03 -5.30
N LEU A 79 15.36 -15.65 -6.35
CA LEU A 79 15.98 -15.34 -7.65
C LEU A 79 17.01 -14.21 -7.53
N CYS A 80 16.89 -13.42 -6.46
CA CYS A 80 17.82 -12.36 -6.12
C CYS A 80 18.13 -12.35 -4.62
N SER A 81 19.32 -12.81 -4.24
CA SER A 81 19.90 -12.64 -2.90
C SER A 81 21.38 -13.10 -2.86
N PRO A 82 22.33 -12.34 -2.26
CA PRO A 82 22.21 -10.94 -1.87
C PRO A 82 22.13 -10.03 -3.11
N SER A 83 21.53 -8.85 -2.96
CA SER A 83 21.09 -7.97 -4.06
C SER A 83 22.20 -7.25 -4.85
N SER A 84 23.47 -7.64 -4.74
CA SER A 84 24.55 -6.82 -5.32
C SER A 84 24.46 -6.71 -6.85
N ASN A 85 23.85 -7.69 -7.53
CA ASN A 85 23.72 -7.73 -8.99
C ASN A 85 22.28 -7.98 -9.46
N CYS A 86 21.28 -7.84 -8.58
CA CYS A 86 19.88 -8.15 -8.89
C CYS A 86 18.93 -7.32 -8.01
N GLY A 87 17.71 -7.11 -8.49
CA GLY A 87 16.78 -6.15 -7.89
C GLY A 87 16.96 -4.74 -8.47
N TRP A 88 15.97 -3.88 -8.26
CA TRP A 88 16.00 -2.51 -8.77
C TRP A 88 16.54 -1.56 -7.71
N THR A 89 17.56 -0.79 -8.10
CA THR A 89 18.14 0.26 -7.27
C THR A 89 17.31 1.55 -7.35
N PRO A 90 17.55 2.54 -6.48
CA PRO A 90 16.97 3.87 -6.63
C PRO A 90 17.19 4.48 -8.02
N THR A 91 18.40 4.33 -8.58
CA THR A 91 18.72 4.85 -9.91
C THR A 91 17.91 4.15 -11.00
N ASP A 92 17.68 2.84 -10.89
CA ASP A 92 16.84 2.10 -11.82
C ASP A 92 15.39 2.60 -11.77
N LEU A 93 14.83 2.77 -10.57
CA LEU A 93 13.47 3.29 -10.38
C LEU A 93 13.32 4.71 -10.92
N GLN A 94 14.26 5.60 -10.59
CA GLN A 94 14.26 6.99 -11.07
C GLN A 94 14.34 7.06 -12.59
N THR A 95 15.18 6.23 -13.20
CA THR A 95 15.37 6.18 -14.66
C THR A 95 14.14 5.62 -15.36
N ALA A 96 13.63 4.48 -14.90
CA ALA A 96 12.49 3.80 -15.50
C ALA A 96 11.24 4.69 -15.60
N TYR A 97 11.03 5.58 -14.62
CA TYR A 97 9.86 6.45 -14.56
C TYR A 97 10.17 7.94 -14.79
N ASN A 98 11.42 8.28 -15.14
CA ASN A 98 11.88 9.65 -15.34
C ASN A 98 11.57 10.57 -14.13
N LEU A 99 11.74 10.06 -12.91
CA LEU A 99 11.31 10.72 -11.66
C LEU A 99 12.13 11.96 -11.36
N THR A 100 13.44 11.92 -11.55
CA THR A 100 14.35 13.05 -11.29
C THR A 100 13.90 14.31 -12.02
N ASN A 101 13.55 14.19 -13.31
CA ASN A 101 13.09 15.32 -14.11
C ASN A 101 11.67 15.77 -13.73
N LYS A 102 10.78 14.82 -13.41
CA LYS A 102 9.39 15.13 -13.04
C LYS A 102 9.27 15.78 -11.66
N LEU A 103 10.11 15.38 -10.72
CA LEU A 103 10.02 15.79 -9.32
C LEU A 103 11.12 16.76 -8.89
N GLY A 104 12.17 16.98 -9.70
CA GLY A 104 13.35 17.76 -9.28
C GLY A 104 14.01 17.15 -8.03
N ASN A 105 14.05 15.83 -7.95
CA ASN A 105 14.42 15.04 -6.75
C ASN A 105 13.51 15.24 -5.52
N GLY A 106 12.37 15.92 -5.64
CA GLY A 106 11.40 16.14 -4.56
C GLY A 106 11.74 17.27 -3.59
N SER A 107 12.63 18.19 -3.97
CA SER A 107 12.97 19.34 -3.10
C SER A 107 11.72 20.17 -2.80
N GLY A 108 11.46 20.44 -1.52
CA GLY A 108 10.27 21.17 -1.08
C GLY A 108 8.97 20.36 -1.13
N THR A 109 9.05 19.05 -1.44
CA THR A 109 7.91 18.12 -1.37
C THR A 109 7.92 17.39 -0.03
N ALA A 110 6.76 17.29 0.59
CA ALA A 110 6.55 16.45 1.76
C ALA A 110 5.73 15.21 1.38
N VAL A 111 6.12 14.07 1.93
CA VAL A 111 5.41 12.80 1.77
C VAL A 111 5.11 12.25 3.15
N ALA A 112 3.83 12.01 3.43
CA ALA A 112 3.41 11.34 4.65
C ALA A 112 3.28 9.84 4.40
N VAL A 113 3.89 9.05 5.28
CA VAL A 113 3.86 7.59 5.31
C VAL A 113 3.14 7.22 6.60
N ILE A 114 2.03 6.49 6.49
CA ILE A 114 1.14 6.15 7.61
C ILE A 114 1.27 4.66 7.90
N GLU A 115 1.70 4.32 9.10
CA GLU A 115 2.13 2.99 9.48
C GLU A 115 1.34 2.41 10.66
N ALA A 116 1.36 1.08 10.75
CA ALA A 116 0.78 0.36 11.87
C ALA A 116 1.81 0.18 13.00
N GLY A 117 1.95 1.22 13.83
CA GLY A 117 2.78 1.20 15.04
C GLY A 117 4.09 1.98 14.91
N ASP A 118 4.80 2.11 16.03
CA ASP A 118 6.06 2.86 16.06
C ASP A 118 7.18 2.10 15.34
N VAL A 119 7.88 2.77 14.42
CA VAL A 119 9.13 2.29 13.83
C VAL A 119 10.26 3.02 14.54
N SER A 120 10.66 2.47 15.69
CA SER A 120 11.57 3.14 16.63
C SER A 120 12.94 3.46 16.05
N ASP A 121 13.45 2.61 15.14
CA ASP A 121 14.76 2.69 14.50
C ASP A 121 14.71 3.20 13.04
N ALA A 122 13.58 3.76 12.59
CA ALA A 122 13.36 4.19 11.20
C ALA A 122 14.48 5.10 10.66
N ALA A 123 14.98 6.03 11.48
CA ALA A 123 16.04 6.95 11.08
C ALA A 123 17.37 6.21 10.78
N SER A 124 17.75 5.24 11.62
CA SER A 124 18.97 4.45 11.42
C SER A 124 18.85 3.45 10.27
N ALA A 125 17.67 2.83 10.10
CA ALA A 125 17.41 1.95 8.98
C ALA A 125 17.47 2.71 7.65
N LEU A 126 16.78 3.86 7.56
CA LEU A 126 16.80 4.72 6.38
C LEU A 126 18.20 5.27 6.08
N ALA A 127 19.00 5.61 7.11
CA ALA A 127 20.39 6.00 6.91
C ALA A 127 21.23 4.87 6.30
N THR A 128 21.01 3.62 6.73
CA THR A 128 21.68 2.45 6.16
C THR A 128 21.35 2.29 4.67
N TYR A 129 20.06 2.36 4.32
CA TYR A 129 19.61 2.31 2.92
C TYR A 129 20.23 3.43 2.08
N ARG A 130 20.19 4.67 2.57
CA ARG A 130 20.70 5.83 1.83
C ARG A 130 22.23 5.81 1.68
N ASN A 131 22.94 5.28 2.66
CA ASN A 131 24.39 5.06 2.56
C ASN A 131 24.72 4.00 1.51
N GLN A 132 23.97 2.89 1.50
CA GLN A 132 24.15 1.81 0.52
C GLN A 132 24.02 2.32 -0.93
N TYR A 133 23.09 3.25 -1.18
CA TYR A 133 22.80 3.75 -2.53
C TYR A 133 23.28 5.18 -2.81
N GLY A 134 24.07 5.79 -1.92
CA GLY A 134 24.64 7.11 -2.14
C GLY A 134 23.60 8.23 -2.27
N LEU A 135 22.48 8.16 -1.53
CA LEU A 135 21.39 9.13 -1.61
C LEU A 135 21.60 10.37 -0.71
N GLY A 136 22.62 10.36 0.14
CA GLY A 136 22.89 11.42 1.12
C GLY A 136 22.01 11.34 2.36
N THR A 137 21.92 12.40 3.15
CA THR A 137 21.11 12.42 4.40
C THR A 137 19.62 12.58 4.11
N ALA A 138 18.76 11.87 4.84
CA ALA A 138 17.30 12.03 4.77
C ALA A 138 16.78 13.14 5.68
N ASN A 139 15.65 13.73 5.30
CA ASN A 139 14.81 14.54 6.18
C ASN A 139 13.62 13.68 6.61
N LEU A 140 13.74 12.99 7.75
CA LEU A 140 12.67 12.17 8.34
C LEU A 140 12.19 12.85 9.62
N VAL A 141 10.88 13.01 9.76
CA VAL A 141 10.24 13.51 10.98
C VAL A 141 9.12 12.56 11.35
N LYS A 142 9.15 12.06 12.60
CA LYS A 142 8.16 11.12 13.11
C LYS A 142 7.12 11.83 13.97
N TYR A 143 5.86 11.43 13.85
CA TYR A 143 4.75 11.89 14.68
C TYR A 143 3.93 10.66 15.15
N ASN A 144 3.16 10.81 16.23
CA ASN A 144 2.07 9.90 16.55
C ASN A 144 0.78 10.33 15.81
N GLU A 145 -0.30 9.59 16.00
CA GLU A 145 -1.60 9.82 15.36
C GLU A 145 -2.26 11.16 15.75
N ASN A 146 -1.77 11.79 16.83
CA ASN A 146 -2.21 13.11 17.31
C ASN A 146 -1.27 14.25 16.87
N GLY A 147 -0.28 13.97 16.02
CA GLY A 147 0.68 14.96 15.53
C GLY A 147 1.78 15.34 16.53
N GLN A 148 2.06 14.49 17.52
CA GLN A 148 3.10 14.73 18.55
C GLN A 148 4.36 13.93 18.27
N GLN A 149 5.53 14.48 18.59
CA GLN A 149 6.82 13.77 18.49
C GLN A 149 7.18 13.00 19.78
N SER A 150 6.17 12.43 20.42
CA SER A 150 6.27 11.68 21.67
C SER A 150 5.02 10.80 21.82
N ASN A 151 5.00 9.93 22.84
CA ASN A 151 3.86 9.03 23.10
C ASN A 151 3.46 8.25 21.83
N TYR A 152 4.45 7.65 21.17
CA TYR A 152 4.22 6.84 19.98
C TYR A 152 3.38 5.58 20.34
N PRO A 153 2.63 5.04 19.37
CA PRO A 153 1.93 3.77 19.55
C PRO A 153 2.91 2.62 19.86
N PRO A 154 2.40 1.42 20.23
CA PRO A 154 3.24 0.23 20.33
C PRO A 154 4.07 0.00 19.07
N ASP A 155 5.24 -0.60 19.24
CA ASP A 155 6.17 -0.87 18.14
C ASP A 155 5.50 -1.69 17.02
N CYS A 156 5.88 -1.40 15.77
CA CYS A 156 5.35 -2.03 14.55
C CYS A 156 5.37 -3.57 14.59
N SER A 157 6.27 -4.17 15.38
CA SER A 157 6.37 -5.62 15.57
C SER A 157 5.14 -6.21 16.24
N SER A 158 4.45 -5.43 17.08
CA SER A 158 3.17 -5.79 17.70
C SER A 158 2.06 -6.00 16.67
N TYR A 159 2.19 -5.36 15.50
CA TYR A 159 1.23 -5.42 14.42
C TYR A 159 1.71 -6.32 13.26
N GLY A 160 3.00 -6.64 13.21
CA GLY A 160 3.61 -7.45 12.16
C GLY A 160 3.83 -6.72 10.84
N TRP A 161 4.00 -5.38 10.88
CA TRP A 161 4.10 -4.55 9.68
C TRP A 161 5.43 -3.82 9.50
N CYS A 162 6.41 -3.99 10.40
CA CYS A 162 7.68 -3.26 10.33
C CYS A 162 8.39 -3.31 8.96
N ILE A 163 8.39 -4.49 8.30
CA ILE A 163 9.04 -4.63 6.99
C ILE A 163 8.37 -3.77 5.93
N GLU A 164 7.05 -3.64 5.97
CA GLU A 164 6.32 -2.73 5.07
C GLU A 164 6.73 -1.29 5.36
N SER A 165 6.81 -0.91 6.64
CA SER A 165 7.18 0.45 7.01
C SER A 165 8.59 0.84 6.57
N TYR A 166 9.57 -0.08 6.66
CA TYR A 166 10.90 0.15 6.10
C TYR A 166 10.88 0.24 4.57
N LEU A 167 10.10 -0.62 3.91
CA LEU A 167 9.95 -0.61 2.47
C LEU A 167 9.39 0.73 1.99
N ASP A 168 8.35 1.23 2.63
CA ASP A 168 7.66 2.46 2.24
C ASP A 168 8.59 3.67 2.36
N ILE A 169 9.29 3.84 3.49
CA ILE A 169 10.24 4.94 3.66
C ILE A 169 11.43 4.85 2.68
N ASP A 170 11.91 3.63 2.38
CA ASP A 170 13.01 3.41 1.44
C ASP A 170 12.57 3.70 -0.01
N MET A 171 11.34 3.35 -0.39
CA MET A 171 10.79 3.63 -1.71
C MET A 171 10.49 5.11 -1.92
N VAL A 172 10.02 5.82 -0.90
CA VAL A 172 9.91 7.30 -0.94
C VAL A 172 11.29 7.92 -1.12
N SER A 173 12.27 7.49 -0.33
CA SER A 173 13.66 7.93 -0.42
C SER A 173 14.29 7.66 -1.79
N ALA A 174 13.96 6.53 -2.40
CA ALA A 174 14.39 6.16 -3.75
C ALA A 174 13.75 7.04 -4.82
N ALA A 175 12.44 7.28 -4.75
CA ALA A 175 11.70 8.04 -5.75
C ALA A 175 12.02 9.53 -5.70
N CYS A 176 12.16 10.09 -4.49
CA CYS A 176 12.42 11.51 -4.29
C CYS A 176 13.44 11.77 -3.16
N PRO A 177 14.75 11.68 -3.46
CA PRO A 177 15.80 11.72 -2.45
C PRO A 177 15.87 13.01 -1.60
N LYS A 178 15.23 14.11 -2.02
CA LYS A 178 15.15 15.39 -1.30
C LYS A 178 13.78 15.68 -0.69
N CYS A 179 12.85 14.73 -0.72
CA CYS A 179 11.58 14.86 0.01
C CYS A 179 11.81 14.97 1.52
N THR A 180 10.90 15.67 2.20
CA THR A 180 10.69 15.51 3.63
C THR A 180 9.73 14.34 3.84
N ILE A 181 10.13 13.35 4.62
CA ILE A 181 9.31 12.20 4.97
C ILE A 181 8.70 12.45 6.34
N TYR A 182 7.37 12.49 6.40
CA TYR A 182 6.62 12.45 7.64
C TYR A 182 6.18 11.02 7.91
N LEU A 183 6.67 10.43 8.99
CA LEU A 183 6.30 9.09 9.41
C LEU A 183 5.30 9.18 10.55
N MET A 184 4.15 8.52 10.41
CA MET A 184 3.03 8.56 11.37
C MET A 184 2.57 7.16 11.72
#